data_AF-A0AAJ0CP75-F1
#
_entry.id   AF-A0AAJ0CP75-F1
#
_cell.length_a   1.000
_cell.length_b   1.000
_cell.length_c   1.000
_cell.angle_alpha   90.00
_cell.angle_beta   90.00
_cell.angle_gamma   90.00
#
_symmetry.space_group_name_H-M   'P 1'
#
loop_
_entity.id
_entity.type
_entity.pdbx_description
1 polymer ?
#
loop_
_entity_poly.entity_id
_entity_poly.type
_entity_poly.pdbx_seq_one_letter_code
_entity_poly.pdbx_strand_id
1 'polypeptide(L)'
;MPTQFQHPFQEGDYSILTWYPKFQSCQRFFVDHAQHTEPVQAVAARINIRLPFEKVANDGPISTNLSSSSGAGNACVALVPYIRRLVVTGFDNPATLYGFFGDDWSEGIGPIHDTERINYLFAAKSETWLKVKAHYDMEDGQAVPWLKPLIGVTEMEIVTAETNWSHWLAMQDWMVGPREPDPED
;
A
#
# COMPACT_ATOMS: atom_id res chain seq x y z
N MET A 1 -20.24 38.52 -0.80
CA MET A 1 -20.70 37.15 -0.52
C MET A 1 -19.53 36.40 0.09
N PRO A 2 -19.70 35.74 1.25
CA PRO A 2 -18.58 35.16 1.98
C PRO A 2 -18.04 33.92 1.25
N THR A 3 -16.72 33.81 1.19
CA THR A 3 -15.99 32.65 0.67
C THR A 3 -16.40 31.43 1.46
N GLN A 4 -17.08 30.50 0.80
CA GLN A 4 -17.53 29.25 1.38
C GLN A 4 -16.28 28.41 1.67
N PHE A 5 -15.94 28.26 2.95
CA PHE A 5 -14.89 27.31 3.36
C PHE A 5 -15.33 25.92 2.93
N GLN A 6 -14.73 25.42 1.85
CA GLN A 6 -14.94 24.07 1.37
C GLN A 6 -14.31 23.13 2.40
N HIS A 7 -15.14 22.35 3.09
CA HIS A 7 -14.66 21.39 4.07
C HIS A 7 -13.80 20.34 3.35
N PRO A 8 -12.70 19.84 3.95
CA PRO A 8 -11.78 18.86 3.34
C PRO A 8 -12.37 17.46 3.11
N PHE A 9 -13.69 17.38 3.06
CA PHE A 9 -14.53 16.20 3.12
C PHE A 9 -15.64 16.23 2.04
N GLN A 10 -15.49 17.01 0.97
CA GLN A 10 -16.60 17.21 0.02
C GLN A 10 -16.33 16.75 -1.42
N GLU A 11 -15.09 16.46 -1.82
CA GLU A 11 -14.78 15.97 -3.18
C GLU A 11 -14.36 14.49 -3.25
N GLY A 12 -14.10 13.82 -2.11
CA GLY A 12 -13.75 12.39 -2.04
C GLY A 12 -14.63 11.53 -1.12
N ASP A 13 -15.59 12.13 -0.40
CA ASP A 13 -16.16 11.52 0.80
C ASP A 13 -17.26 10.50 0.57
N TYR A 14 -18.04 10.65 -0.50
CA TYR A 14 -18.98 9.61 -0.86
C TYR A 14 -18.26 8.36 -1.34
N SER A 15 -17.07 8.50 -1.95
CA SER A 15 -16.24 7.36 -2.36
C SER A 15 -15.56 6.68 -1.18
N ILE A 16 -15.13 7.40 -0.13
CA ILE A 16 -14.51 6.74 1.03
C ILE A 16 -15.53 5.91 1.80
N LEU A 17 -16.78 6.38 1.92
CA LEU A 17 -17.84 5.68 2.64
C LEU A 17 -18.32 4.42 1.90
N THR A 18 -18.26 4.40 0.57
CA THR A 18 -18.55 3.19 -0.22
C THR A 18 -17.36 2.23 -0.26
N TRP A 19 -16.14 2.77 -0.30
CA TRP A 19 -14.89 2.00 -0.35
C TRP A 19 -14.56 1.29 0.97
N TYR A 20 -14.68 1.97 2.11
CA TYR A 20 -14.19 1.44 3.38
C TYR A 20 -14.83 0.10 3.80
N PRO A 21 -16.15 -0.12 3.63
CA PRO A 21 -16.75 -1.44 3.87
C PRO A 21 -16.14 -2.56 3.01
N LYS A 22 -15.78 -2.26 1.75
CA LYS A 22 -15.10 -3.22 0.85
C LYS A 22 -13.68 -3.51 1.30
N PHE A 23 -12.94 -2.49 1.72
CA PHE A 23 -11.62 -2.65 2.32
C PHE A 23 -11.67 -3.51 3.60
N GLN A 24 -12.64 -3.25 4.49
CA GLN A 24 -12.85 -4.07 5.69
C GLN A 24 -13.21 -5.52 5.35
N SER A 25 -13.96 -5.75 4.27
CA SER A 25 -14.27 -7.08 3.75
C SER A 25 -13.00 -7.83 3.38
N CYS A 26 -12.10 -7.17 2.63
CA CYS A 26 -10.79 -7.72 2.26
C CYS A 26 -9.94 -8.04 3.49
N GLN A 27 -9.94 -7.14 4.48
CA GLN A 27 -9.16 -7.32 5.70
C GLN A 27 -9.63 -8.53 6.50
N ARG A 28 -10.95 -8.65 6.71
CA ARG A 28 -11.56 -9.81 7.39
C ARG A 28 -11.30 -11.10 6.63
N PHE A 29 -11.49 -11.11 5.30
CA PHE A 29 -11.20 -12.30 4.50
C PHE A 29 -9.74 -12.73 4.61
N PHE A 30 -8.80 -11.79 4.53
CA PHE A 30 -7.37 -12.09 4.63
C PHE A 30 -7.01 -12.72 5.97
N VAL A 31 -7.51 -12.14 7.07
CA VAL A 31 -7.22 -12.57 8.44
C VAL A 31 -7.98 -13.85 8.80
N ASP A 32 -9.28 -13.92 8.56
CA ASP A 32 -10.09 -15.03 9.07
C ASP A 32 -9.98 -16.28 8.18
N HIS A 33 -9.58 -16.12 6.92
CA HIS A 33 -9.59 -17.21 5.93
C HIS A 33 -8.27 -17.34 5.16
N ALA A 34 -7.90 -16.33 4.36
CA ALA A 34 -6.87 -16.48 3.33
C ALA A 34 -5.50 -16.88 3.89
N GLN A 35 -5.06 -16.27 4.98
CA GLN A 35 -3.77 -16.56 5.62
C GLN A 35 -3.61 -18.03 6.07
N HIS A 36 -4.72 -18.76 6.21
CA HIS A 36 -4.70 -20.17 6.61
C HIS A 36 -4.72 -21.14 5.43
N THR A 37 -4.78 -20.64 4.20
CA THR A 37 -4.78 -21.46 2.99
C THR A 37 -3.36 -21.77 2.52
N GLU A 38 -3.14 -22.98 2.00
CA GLU A 38 -1.83 -23.41 1.48
C GLU A 38 -1.30 -22.48 0.37
N PRO A 39 -2.09 -22.02 -0.62
CA PRO A 39 -1.58 -21.13 -1.67
C PRO A 39 -1.05 -19.80 -1.11
N VAL A 40 -1.74 -19.19 -0.15
CA VAL A 40 -1.33 -17.92 0.47
C VAL A 40 -0.08 -18.11 1.32
N GLN A 41 0.00 -19.20 2.09
CA GLN A 41 1.20 -19.55 2.86
C GLN A 41 2.41 -19.80 1.97
N ALA A 42 2.23 -20.53 0.85
CA ALA A 42 3.28 -20.78 -0.11
C ALA A 42 3.80 -19.48 -0.74
N VAL A 43 2.90 -18.57 -1.13
CA VAL A 43 3.29 -17.25 -1.65
C VAL A 43 4.01 -16.43 -0.59
N ALA A 44 3.48 -16.35 0.64
CA ALA A 44 4.05 -15.58 1.73
C ALA A 44 5.48 -16.04 2.09
N ALA A 45 5.68 -17.36 2.20
CA ALA A 45 7.00 -17.95 2.40
C ALA A 45 7.94 -17.63 1.23
N ARG A 46 7.43 -17.70 -0.01
CA ARG A 46 8.23 -17.47 -1.22
C ARG A 46 8.71 -16.03 -1.35
N ILE A 47 7.90 -15.06 -0.93
CA ILE A 47 8.20 -13.62 -1.00
C ILE A 47 8.73 -13.04 0.33
N ASN A 48 9.03 -13.91 1.30
CA ASN A 48 9.58 -13.60 2.61
C ASN A 48 8.78 -12.53 3.38
N ILE A 49 7.49 -12.76 3.56
CA ILE A 49 6.61 -11.93 4.39
C ILE A 49 5.86 -12.82 5.39
N ARG A 50 5.82 -12.39 6.65
CA ARG A 50 5.09 -13.09 7.70
C ARG A 50 3.60 -12.78 7.62
N LEU A 51 2.79 -13.82 7.71
CA LEU A 51 1.35 -13.73 7.82
C LEU A 51 0.94 -13.27 9.23
N PRO A 52 -0.27 -12.70 9.40
CA PRO A 52 -0.72 -12.19 10.70
C PRO A 52 -0.64 -13.22 11.84
N PHE A 53 -1.05 -14.47 11.60
CA PHE A 53 -1.03 -15.52 12.63
C PHE A 53 0.38 -15.88 13.10
N GLU A 54 1.40 -15.71 12.25
CA GLU A 54 2.80 -15.98 12.58
C GLU A 54 3.39 -14.90 13.49
N LYS A 55 2.88 -13.68 13.40
CA LYS A 55 3.33 -12.54 14.23
C LYS A 55 2.86 -12.69 15.67
N VAL A 56 1.61 -13.12 15.86
CA VAL A 56 1.02 -13.37 17.20
C VAL A 56 1.76 -14.49 17.95
N ALA A 57 2.30 -15.49 17.24
CA ALA A 57 3.05 -16.58 17.86
C ALA A 57 4.45 -16.15 18.37
N ASN A 58 5.02 -15.07 17.81
CA ASN A 58 6.36 -14.59 18.15
C ASN A 58 6.35 -13.57 19.30
N ASP A 59 5.26 -12.82 19.47
CA ASP A 59 5.01 -11.98 20.64
C ASP A 59 4.43 -12.83 21.78
N GLY A 60 5.31 -13.60 22.45
CA GLY A 60 4.94 -14.41 23.62
C GLY A 60 4.29 -13.59 24.75
N PRO A 61 3.63 -14.25 25.73
CA PRO A 61 2.87 -13.57 26.76
C PRO A 61 3.81 -12.92 27.79
N ILE A 62 4.15 -11.65 27.60
CA ILE A 62 4.67 -10.82 28.68
C ILE A 62 3.47 -10.37 29.51
N SER A 63 3.34 -10.96 30.70
CA SER A 63 2.36 -10.57 31.72
C SER A 63 2.47 -9.07 32.03
N THR A 64 1.42 -8.32 31.74
CA THR A 64 0.93 -7.26 32.63
C THR A 64 -0.59 -7.22 32.54
N ASN A 65 -1.23 -7.58 33.65
CA ASN A 65 -2.66 -7.45 33.87
C ASN A 65 -3.13 -6.03 33.53
N LEU A 66 -4.05 -5.90 32.56
CA LEU A 66 -5.11 -4.90 32.61
C LEU A 66 -6.37 -5.50 31.96
N SER A 67 -7.37 -5.71 32.79
CA SER A 67 -8.68 -6.26 32.44
C SER A 67 -9.50 -5.27 31.63
N SER A 68 -9.79 -5.60 30.37
CA SER A 68 -10.98 -5.14 29.67
C SER A 68 -11.41 -6.16 28.61
N SER A 69 -12.50 -6.87 28.91
CA SER A 69 -13.50 -7.43 27.99
C SER A 69 -13.03 -8.20 26.74
N SER A 70 -13.17 -9.53 26.82
CA SER A 70 -13.80 -10.38 25.80
C SER A 70 -13.54 -10.03 24.32
N GLY A 71 -12.49 -10.62 23.73
CA GLY A 71 -12.24 -10.64 22.29
C GLY A 71 -10.77 -10.88 21.98
N ALA A 72 -10.35 -12.14 21.89
CA ALA A 72 -9.00 -12.46 21.45
C ALA A 72 -8.78 -11.95 20.02
N GLY A 73 -7.99 -10.88 19.88
CA GLY A 73 -7.03 -10.76 18.78
C GLY A 73 -7.48 -10.13 17.46
N ASN A 74 -8.43 -9.18 17.43
CA ASN A 74 -8.58 -8.30 16.25
C ASN A 74 -7.52 -7.18 16.29
N ALA A 75 -6.23 -7.54 16.21
CA ALA A 75 -5.24 -6.56 15.82
C ALA A 75 -5.63 -6.04 14.43
N CYS A 76 -5.75 -4.73 14.26
CA CYS A 76 -6.01 -4.14 12.95
C CYS A 76 -4.82 -4.48 12.02
N VAL A 77 -4.95 -5.54 11.23
CA VAL A 77 -3.90 -5.99 10.32
C VAL A 77 -3.81 -5.02 9.15
N ALA A 78 -2.70 -4.31 9.03
CA ALA A 78 -2.46 -3.47 7.87
C ALA A 78 -2.28 -4.34 6.62
N LEU A 79 -3.08 -4.09 5.58
CA LEU A 79 -2.97 -4.81 4.29
C LEU A 79 -1.87 -4.26 3.39
N VAL A 80 -1.51 -2.98 3.56
CA VAL A 80 -0.53 -2.26 2.72
C VAL A 80 0.81 -3.01 2.59
N PRO A 81 1.43 -3.56 3.66
CA PRO A 81 2.69 -4.29 3.52
C PRO A 81 2.59 -5.52 2.60
N TYR A 82 1.46 -6.23 2.65
CA TYR A 82 1.22 -7.39 1.78
C TYR A 82 1.01 -6.96 0.33
N ILE A 83 0.21 -5.92 0.09
CA ILE A 83 0.00 -5.35 -1.25
C ILE A 83 1.34 -4.91 -1.85
N ARG A 84 2.14 -4.13 -1.10
CA ARG A 84 3.48 -3.70 -1.50
C ARG A 84 4.37 -4.87 -1.87
N ARG A 85 4.42 -5.91 -1.04
CA ARG A 85 5.25 -7.09 -1.30
C ARG A 85 4.81 -7.87 -2.53
N LEU A 86 3.50 -8.04 -2.73
CA LEU A 86 2.94 -8.71 -3.91
C LEU A 86 3.29 -7.94 -5.19
N VAL A 87 3.12 -6.62 -5.21
CA VAL A 87 3.44 -5.76 -6.36
C VAL A 87 4.91 -5.89 -6.76
N VAL A 88 5.83 -5.66 -5.84
CA VAL A 88 7.27 -5.62 -6.20
C VAL A 88 7.88 -6.97 -6.52
N THR A 89 7.26 -8.06 -6.07
CA THR A 89 7.68 -9.43 -6.41
C THR A 89 6.92 -9.98 -7.63
N GLY A 90 5.92 -9.25 -8.13
CA GLY A 90 5.05 -9.58 -9.28
C GLY A 90 4.08 -10.73 -9.03
N PHE A 91 3.55 -10.81 -7.81
CA PHE A 91 2.44 -11.68 -7.38
C PHE A 91 1.12 -10.89 -7.24
N ASP A 92 0.97 -9.80 -7.99
CA ASP A 92 -0.19 -8.90 -7.98
C ASP A 92 -1.17 -9.17 -9.13
N ASN A 93 -1.19 -10.38 -9.68
CA ASN A 93 -2.18 -10.76 -10.69
C ASN A 93 -3.58 -10.97 -10.06
N PRO A 94 -4.67 -10.82 -10.83
CA PRO A 94 -6.04 -10.91 -10.30
C PRO A 94 -6.34 -12.18 -9.51
N ALA A 95 -5.81 -13.33 -9.93
CA ALA A 95 -6.03 -14.59 -9.22
C ALA A 95 -5.35 -14.62 -7.84
N THR A 96 -4.16 -14.03 -7.72
CA THR A 96 -3.45 -13.93 -6.43
C THR A 96 -4.12 -12.91 -5.52
N LEU A 97 -4.53 -11.75 -6.05
CA LEU A 97 -5.26 -10.74 -5.28
C LEU A 97 -6.60 -11.27 -4.76
N TYR A 98 -7.34 -12.00 -5.61
CA TYR A 98 -8.53 -12.74 -5.20
C TYR A 98 -8.24 -13.73 -4.08
N GLY A 99 -7.19 -14.55 -4.22
CA GLY A 99 -6.81 -15.54 -3.22
C GLY A 99 -6.43 -14.94 -1.86
N PHE A 100 -5.84 -13.74 -1.84
CA PHE A 100 -5.46 -13.05 -0.61
C PHE A 100 -6.62 -12.25 0.02
N PHE A 101 -7.47 -11.60 -0.80
CA PHE A 101 -8.38 -10.55 -0.34
C PHE A 101 -9.86 -10.81 -0.63
N GLY A 102 -10.20 -11.92 -1.30
CA GLY A 102 -11.58 -12.36 -1.51
C GLY A 102 -12.32 -11.58 -2.59
N ASP A 103 -13.63 -11.77 -2.68
CA ASP A 103 -14.44 -11.27 -3.81
C ASP A 103 -14.43 -9.74 -3.96
N ASP A 104 -14.33 -9.00 -2.86
CA ASP A 104 -14.35 -7.54 -2.84
C ASP A 104 -12.98 -6.91 -3.16
N TRP A 105 -11.95 -7.68 -3.51
CA TRP A 105 -10.57 -7.17 -3.64
C TRP A 105 -10.44 -5.98 -4.60
N SER A 106 -11.16 -6.01 -5.73
CA SER A 106 -11.05 -5.00 -6.78
C SER A 106 -11.54 -3.64 -6.30
N GLU A 107 -12.65 -3.60 -5.57
CA GLU A 107 -13.18 -2.37 -4.98
C GLU A 107 -12.47 -2.02 -3.67
N GLY A 108 -12.09 -3.01 -2.86
CA GLY A 108 -11.54 -2.82 -1.52
C GLY A 108 -10.05 -2.46 -1.51
N ILE A 109 -9.18 -3.26 -2.13
CA ILE A 109 -7.74 -2.98 -2.18
C ILE A 109 -7.27 -2.42 -3.51
N GLY A 110 -8.11 -2.45 -4.56
CA GLY A 110 -7.77 -1.95 -5.90
C GLY A 110 -7.14 -0.55 -5.91
N PRO A 111 -7.74 0.47 -5.29
CA PRO A 111 -7.12 1.81 -5.26
C PRO A 111 -5.72 1.85 -4.64
N ILE A 112 -5.48 1.04 -3.60
CA ILE A 112 -4.16 0.92 -2.94
C ILE A 112 -3.18 0.18 -3.84
N HIS A 113 -3.63 -0.92 -4.45
CA HIS A 113 -2.85 -1.71 -5.39
C HIS A 113 -2.40 -0.88 -6.61
N ASP A 114 -3.32 -0.15 -7.22
CA ASP A 114 -3.04 0.66 -8.40
C ASP A 114 -2.08 1.80 -8.07
N THR A 115 -2.28 2.47 -6.93
CA THR A 115 -1.36 3.49 -6.41
C THR A 115 0.02 2.91 -6.17
N GLU A 116 0.13 1.72 -5.59
CA GLU A 116 1.41 1.09 -5.32
C GLU A 116 2.16 0.68 -6.60
N ARG A 117 1.45 0.22 -7.63
CA ARG A 117 2.06 -0.06 -8.94
C ARG A 117 2.66 1.21 -9.56
N ILE A 118 1.94 2.33 -9.48
CA ILE A 118 2.44 3.64 -9.93
C ILE A 118 3.67 4.05 -9.11
N ASN A 119 3.62 3.92 -7.78
CA ASN A 119 4.75 4.25 -6.90
C ASN A 119 5.98 3.40 -7.20
N TYR A 120 5.79 2.13 -7.54
CA TYR A 120 6.91 1.24 -7.88
C TYR A 120 7.56 1.61 -9.22
N LEU A 121 6.77 2.02 -10.23
CA LEU A 121 7.32 2.61 -11.46
C LEU A 121 8.12 3.88 -11.18
N PHE A 122 7.58 4.76 -10.33
CA PHE A 122 8.25 5.98 -9.89
C PHE A 122 9.58 5.69 -9.19
N ALA A 123 9.59 4.75 -8.24
CA ALA A 123 10.79 4.36 -7.50
C ALA A 123 11.85 3.75 -8.44
N ALA A 124 11.43 2.86 -9.34
CA ALA A 124 12.32 2.22 -10.31
C ALA A 124 12.94 3.22 -11.30
N LYS A 125 12.27 4.35 -11.58
CA LYS A 125 12.76 5.42 -12.44
C LYS A 125 13.71 6.39 -11.73
N SER A 126 13.44 6.67 -10.46
CA SER A 126 14.11 7.74 -9.70
C SER A 126 15.35 7.29 -8.94
N GLU A 127 15.46 6.00 -8.60
CA GLU A 127 16.52 5.49 -7.75
C GLU A 127 17.14 4.17 -8.25
N THR A 128 18.31 3.83 -7.72
CA THR A 128 18.99 2.55 -8.06
C THR A 128 18.22 1.33 -7.54
N TRP A 129 18.36 0.20 -8.22
CA TRP A 129 17.75 -1.08 -7.83
C TRP A 129 17.95 -1.42 -6.34
N LEU A 130 19.17 -1.21 -5.80
CA LEU A 130 19.48 -1.54 -4.40
C LEU A 130 18.72 -0.64 -3.42
N LYS A 131 18.61 0.67 -3.71
CA LYS A 131 17.84 1.61 -2.88
C LYS A 131 16.35 1.33 -2.94
N VAL A 132 15.81 1.08 -4.13
CA VAL A 132 14.40 0.73 -4.31
C VAL A 132 14.08 -0.53 -3.51
N LYS A 133 14.92 -1.57 -3.64
CA LYS A 133 14.73 -2.82 -2.88
C LYS A 133 14.71 -2.58 -1.37
N ALA A 134 15.65 -1.78 -0.85
CA ALA A 134 15.72 -1.47 0.56
C ALA A 134 14.45 -0.77 1.10
N HIS A 135 13.73 0.00 0.26
CA HIS A 135 12.46 0.64 0.64
C HIS A 135 11.27 -0.33 0.78
N TYR A 136 11.44 -1.58 0.37
CA TYR A 136 10.44 -2.64 0.51
C TYR A 136 10.84 -3.72 1.52
N ASP A 137 12.05 -3.64 2.07
CA ASP A 137 12.48 -4.48 3.18
C ASP A 137 11.68 -4.08 4.45
N MET A 138 11.39 -5.05 5.30
CA MET A 138 10.63 -4.88 6.54
C MET A 138 11.46 -5.37 7.73
N GLU A 139 11.01 -5.03 8.95
CA GLU A 139 11.61 -5.50 10.20
C GLU A 139 11.55 -7.03 10.34
N ASP A 140 12.23 -7.55 11.37
CA ASP A 140 12.32 -8.99 11.68
C ASP A 140 12.87 -9.88 10.55
N GLY A 141 13.76 -9.35 9.73
CA GLY A 141 14.41 -10.10 8.66
C GLY A 141 13.52 -10.37 7.44
N GLN A 142 12.36 -9.71 7.34
CA GLN A 142 11.47 -9.77 6.19
C GLN A 142 12.00 -8.89 5.03
N ALA A 143 13.21 -9.18 4.55
CA ALA A 143 13.77 -8.55 3.37
C ALA A 143 13.08 -9.06 2.10
N VAL A 144 12.83 -8.19 1.12
CA VAL A 144 12.34 -8.60 -0.20
C VAL A 144 13.38 -9.51 -0.84
N PRO A 145 13.00 -10.69 -1.34
CA PRO A 145 13.97 -11.61 -1.91
C PRO A 145 14.43 -11.17 -3.31
N TRP A 146 13.56 -10.53 -4.11
CA TRP A 146 13.90 -9.91 -5.40
C TRP A 146 12.88 -8.82 -5.76
N LEU A 147 13.29 -7.93 -6.65
CA LEU A 147 12.39 -7.04 -7.37
C LEU A 147 12.09 -7.62 -8.75
N LYS A 148 10.86 -7.46 -9.22
CA LYS A 148 10.43 -7.88 -10.55
C LYS A 148 9.84 -6.69 -11.30
N PRO A 149 10.17 -6.47 -12.59
CA PRO A 149 9.44 -5.49 -13.39
C PRO A 149 7.95 -5.79 -13.41
N LEU A 150 7.10 -4.76 -13.40
CA LEU A 150 5.65 -4.95 -13.47
C LEU A 150 5.26 -5.65 -14.77
N ILE A 151 4.32 -6.58 -14.67
CA ILE A 151 3.75 -7.29 -15.82
C ILE A 151 2.41 -6.66 -16.17
N GLY A 152 2.12 -6.58 -17.47
CA GLY A 152 0.82 -6.12 -17.97
C GLY A 152 0.55 -4.64 -17.71
N VAL A 153 1.60 -3.82 -17.60
CA VAL A 153 1.46 -2.37 -17.44
C VAL A 153 0.75 -1.79 -18.65
N THR A 154 -0.36 -1.12 -18.41
CA THR A 154 -1.13 -0.43 -19.43
C THR A 154 -0.50 0.92 -19.78
N GLU A 155 -0.77 1.42 -20.98
CA GLU A 155 -0.34 2.77 -21.39
C GLU A 155 -0.89 3.84 -20.43
N MET A 156 -2.13 3.66 -19.96
CA MET A 156 -2.77 4.54 -18.98
C MET A 156 -2.00 4.61 -17.66
N GLU A 157 -1.55 3.47 -17.12
CA GLU A 157 -0.70 3.44 -15.92
C GLU A 157 0.62 4.19 -16.14
N ILE A 158 1.27 3.99 -17.29
CA ILE A 158 2.54 4.68 -17.63
C ILE A 158 2.31 6.19 -17.67
N VAL A 159 1.30 6.66 -18.42
CA VAL A 159 1.00 8.10 -18.56
C VAL A 159 0.62 8.72 -17.22
N THR A 160 -0.14 8.00 -16.39
CA THR A 160 -0.51 8.46 -15.05
C THR A 160 0.73 8.59 -14.16
N ALA A 161 1.63 7.60 -14.19
CA ALA A 161 2.87 7.63 -13.44
C ALA A 161 3.79 8.79 -13.89
N GLU A 162 3.95 9.00 -15.20
CA GLU A 162 4.75 10.12 -15.75
C GLU A 162 4.17 11.49 -15.39
N THR A 163 2.84 11.64 -15.45
CA THR A 163 2.15 12.87 -15.07
C THR A 163 2.34 13.17 -13.59
N ASN A 164 2.11 12.17 -12.73
CA ASN A 164 2.29 12.30 -11.28
C ASN A 164 3.74 12.63 -10.93
N TRP A 165 4.70 12.00 -11.62
CA TRP A 165 6.12 12.28 -11.45
C TRP A 165 6.47 13.72 -11.83
N SER A 166 6.02 14.16 -13.00
CA SER A 166 6.26 15.52 -13.50
C SER A 166 5.69 16.58 -12.56
N HIS A 167 4.48 16.34 -12.03
CA HIS A 167 3.86 17.24 -11.06
C HIS A 167 4.64 17.28 -9.74
N TRP A 168 5.08 16.13 -9.22
CA TRP A 168 5.89 16.08 -8.01
C TRP A 168 7.26 16.75 -8.19
N LEU A 169 7.94 16.55 -9.32
CA LEU A 169 9.19 17.25 -9.63
C LEU A 169 8.97 18.77 -9.72
N ALA A 170 7.85 19.22 -10.29
CA ALA A 170 7.49 20.62 -10.29
C ALA A 170 7.29 21.18 -8.87
N MET A 171 6.77 20.37 -7.93
CA MET A 171 6.72 20.74 -6.51
C MET A 171 8.10 20.82 -5.86
N GLN A 172 9.02 19.91 -6.22
CA GLN A 172 10.40 19.95 -5.72
C GLN A 172 11.15 21.20 -6.24
N ASP A 173 10.85 21.64 -7.47
CA ASP A 173 11.40 22.83 -8.09
C ASP A 173 10.66 24.13 -7.71
N TRP A 174 9.72 24.07 -6.75
CA TRP A 174 9.10 25.27 -6.17
C TRP A 174 10.15 26.08 -5.40
N MET A 175 10.81 26.99 -6.10
CA MET A 175 11.51 28.10 -5.49
C MET A 175 10.49 29.05 -4.84
N VAL A 176 10.48 29.10 -3.50
CA VAL A 176 9.81 30.18 -2.75
C VAL A 176 10.68 31.43 -2.85
N GLY A 177 10.33 32.37 -3.73
CA GLY A 177 10.94 33.71 -3.77
C GLY A 177 10.73 34.45 -5.11
N PRO A 178 10.66 35.80 -5.14
CA PRO A 178 10.53 36.56 -6.38
C PRO A 178 11.73 36.34 -7.29
N ARG A 179 11.50 35.98 -8.55
CA ARG A 179 12.56 35.79 -9.56
C ARG A 179 12.96 37.08 -10.29
N GLU A 180 12.51 38.24 -9.83
CA GLU A 180 12.92 39.53 -10.39
C GLU A 180 13.61 40.35 -9.29
N PRO A 181 14.86 40.80 -9.48
CA PRO A 181 15.34 41.96 -8.72
C PRO A 181 14.41 43.13 -9.03
N ASP A 182 14.09 43.95 -8.02
CA ASP A 182 13.28 45.15 -8.20
C ASP A 182 13.83 45.95 -9.39
N PRO A 183 12.97 46.46 -10.29
CA PRO A 183 13.39 47.28 -11.42
C PRO A 183 13.78 48.69 -10.98
N GLU A 184 14.71 48.83 -10.01
CA GLU A 184 15.36 50.11 -9.66
C GLU A 184 16.81 49.89 -9.19
N ASP A 185 17.74 49.93 -10.15
CA ASP A 185 18.93 50.83 -10.17
C ASP A 185 19.69 50.71 -11.52
#